data_AF-A0A497GVC6-F1
#
_entry.id   AF-A0A497GVC6-F1
#
_cell.length_a   1.000
_cell.length_b   1.000
_cell.length_c   1.000
_cell.angle_alpha   90.00
_cell.angle_beta   90.00
_cell.angle_gamma   90.00
#
_symmetry.space_group_name_H-M   'P 1'
#
loop_
_entity.id
_entity.type
_entity.pdbx_description
1 polymer ?
#
loop_
_entity_poly.entity_id
_entity_poly.type
_entity_poly.pdbx_seq_one_letter_code
_entity_poly.pdbx_strand_id
1 'polypeptide(L)' 'MTIEILELEEMDLRGGVLIDGFPTVGLVSSIVANYIISKRGLRLAGLVDSPDFPSVAVILGSEVLTPMRIYGGR' A
#
# COMPACT_ATOMS: atom_id res chain seq x y z
N MET A 1 0.79 19.33 -7.75
CA MET A 1 0.88 17.89 -7.51
C MET A 1 1.83 17.70 -6.36
N THR A 2 1.30 17.55 -5.14
CA THR A 2 2.11 17.39 -3.93
C THR A 2 1.78 16.01 -3.40
N ILE A 3 2.79 15.15 -3.33
CA ILE A 3 2.67 13.81 -2.76
C ILE A 3 3.39 13.84 -1.42
N GLU A 4 2.68 13.45 -0.37
CA GLU A 4 3.25 13.29 0.97
C GLU A 4 3.24 11.82 1.34
N ILE A 5 4.33 11.35 1.97
CA ILE A 5 4.42 9.99 2.48
C ILE A 5 4.43 10.10 4.00
N LEU A 6 3.42 9.52 4.63
CA LEU A 6 3.37 9.36 6.07
C LEU A 6 3.96 8.00 6.42
N GLU A 7 5.16 8.01 6.99
CA GLU A 7 5.78 6.80 7.53
C GLU A 7 5.10 6.41 8.84
N LEU A 8 4.55 5.19 8.87
CA LEU A 8 3.90 4.63 10.06
C LEU A 8 4.85 3.73 10.85
N GLU A 9 5.81 3.12 10.16
CA GLU A 9 6.79 2.26 10.77
C GLU A 9 8.16 2.41 10.11
N GLU A 10 9.19 2.63 10.92
CA GLU A 10 10.57 2.66 10.46
C GLU A 10 11.03 1.24 10.07
N MET A 11 11.42 1.06 8.81
CA MET A 11 11.86 -0.22 8.27
C MET A 11 13.12 -0.09 7.42
N ASP A 12 14.12 -0.94 7.65
CA ASP A 12 15.27 -1.04 6.75
C ASP A 12 14.91 -1.83 5.49
N LEU A 13 14.57 -1.10 4.42
CA LEU A 13 14.20 -1.63 3.11
C LEU A 13 15.37 -1.67 2.12
N ARG A 14 16.61 -1.42 2.56
CA ARG A 14 17.78 -1.37 1.66
C ARG A 14 18.01 -2.74 0.99
N GLY A 15 18.18 -2.71 -0.33
CA GLY A 15 18.34 -3.91 -1.15
C GLY A 15 17.03 -4.70 -1.35
N GLY A 16 15.88 -4.18 -0.89
CA GLY A 16 14.57 -4.76 -1.13
C GLY A 16 14.09 -4.64 -2.57
N VAL A 17 13.02 -5.36 -2.89
CA VAL A 17 12.34 -5.29 -4.19
C VAL A 17 11.07 -4.46 -4.05
N LEU A 18 10.93 -3.43 -4.89
CA LEU A 18 9.69 -2.66 -5.01
C LEU A 18 8.72 -3.37 -5.95
N ILE A 19 7.49 -3.56 -5.50
CA ILE A 19 6.39 -4.11 -6.31
C ILE A 19 5.29 -3.04 -6.35
N ASP A 20 4.88 -2.66 -7.55
CA ASP A 20 3.70 -1.81 -7.75
C ASP A 20 2.44 -2.68 -7.94
N GLY A 21 1.40 -2.37 -7.16
CA GLY A 21 0.12 -3.04 -7.13
C GLY A 21 -1.04 -2.21 -7.66
N PHE A 22 -0.78 -1.11 -8.39
CA PHE A 22 -1.83 -0.23 -8.89
C PHE A 22 -2.88 -0.98 -9.70
N PRO A 23 -4.19 -0.66 -9.55
CA PRO A 23 -5.25 -1.33 -10.28
C PRO A 23 -5.08 -1.24 -11.80
N THR A 24 -5.19 -2.38 -12.48
CA THR A 24 -5.17 -2.49 -13.95
C THR A 24 -6.45 -3.17 -14.45
N VAL A 25 -6.61 -3.29 -15.78
CA VAL A 25 -7.73 -4.03 -16.38
C VAL A 25 -7.74 -5.46 -15.83
N GLY A 26 -8.87 -5.89 -15.26
CA GLY A 26 -9.01 -7.20 -14.64
C GLY A 26 -8.44 -7.33 -13.22
N LEU A 27 -7.93 -6.24 -12.64
CA LEU A 27 -7.49 -6.14 -11.24
C LEU A 27 -6.36 -7.10 -10.82
N VAL A 28 -5.69 -7.73 -11.79
CA VAL A 28 -4.68 -8.78 -11.54
C VAL A 28 -3.54 -8.26 -10.66
N SER A 29 -3.06 -7.05 -10.94
CA SER A 29 -2.00 -6.37 -10.16
C SER A 29 -2.39 -6.21 -8.69
N SER A 30 -3.57 -5.69 -8.39
CA SER A 30 -4.03 -5.50 -7.01
C SER A 30 -4.30 -6.82 -6.30
N ILE A 31 -4.79 -7.84 -7.02
CA ILE A 31 -4.98 -9.19 -6.45
C ILE A 31 -3.63 -9.79 -6.05
N VAL A 32 -2.63 -9.76 -6.95
CA VAL A 32 -1.30 -10.31 -6.70
C VAL A 32 -0.60 -9.54 -5.58
N ALA A 33 -0.69 -8.20 -5.55
CA ALA A 33 -0.12 -7.39 -4.48
C ALA A 33 -0.70 -7.76 -3.11
N ASN A 34 -2.04 -7.83 -2.99
CA ASN A 34 -2.69 -8.24 -1.73
C ASN A 34 -2.36 -9.68 -1.34
N TYR A 35 -2.24 -10.59 -2.31
CA TYR A 35 -1.80 -11.96 -2.07
C TYR A 35 -0.38 -12.00 -1.47
N ILE A 36 0.57 -11.25 -2.04
CA ILE A 36 1.95 -11.18 -1.53
C ILE A 36 1.98 -10.58 -0.13
N ILE A 37 1.27 -9.47 0.10
CA ILE A 37 1.15 -8.83 1.42
C ILE A 37 0.67 -9.85 2.46
N SER A 38 -0.43 -10.55 2.18
CA SER A 38 -1.02 -11.53 3.09
C SER A 38 -0.10 -12.74 3.31
N LYS A 39 0.46 -13.32 2.24
CA LYS A 39 1.28 -14.55 2.33
C LYS A 39 2.63 -14.33 2.97
N ARG A 40 3.21 -13.14 2.84
CA ARG A 40 4.50 -12.79 3.46
C ARG A 40 4.34 -12.09 4.81
N GLY A 41 3.10 -11.81 5.23
CA GLY A 41 2.86 -11.08 6.48
C GLY A 41 3.49 -9.68 6.46
N LEU A 42 3.46 -9.01 5.30
CA LEU A 42 3.98 -7.65 5.20
C LEU A 42 3.13 -6.71 6.03
N ARG A 43 3.77 -5.70 6.62
CA ARG A 43 3.12 -4.73 7.51
C ARG A 43 3.00 -3.40 6.81
N LEU A 44 2.00 -2.63 7.21
CA LEU A 44 1.76 -1.30 6.66
C LEU A 44 2.88 -0.36 7.13
N ALA A 45 3.80 -0.04 6.24
CA ALA A 45 4.98 0.77 6.52
C ALA A 45 4.70 2.28 6.34
N GLY A 46 3.77 2.63 5.44
CA GLY A 46 3.41 4.02 5.22
C GLY A 46 2.15 4.22 4.40
N LEU A 47 1.66 5.44 4.43
CA LEU A 47 0.53 5.93 3.64
C LEU A 47 1.03 6.95 2.64
N VAL A 48 0.37 7.03 1.48
CA VAL A 48 0.64 8.08 0.50
C VAL A 48 -0.59 8.95 0.42
N ASP A 49 -0.40 10.25 0.63
CA ASP A 49 -1.44 11.26 0.59
C ASP A 49 -1.20 12.24 -0.56
N SER A 50 -2.29 12.68 -1.18
CA SER A 50 -2.28 13.67 -2.24
C SER A 50 -3.67 14.28 -2.41
N PRO A 51 -3.78 15.60 -2.66
CA PRO A 51 -5.03 16.22 -3.08
C PRO A 51 -5.64 15.62 -4.36
N ASP A 52 -4.84 14.90 -5.16
CA ASP A 52 -5.28 14.25 -6.40
C ASP A 52 -6.02 12.92 -6.13
N PHE A 53 -5.93 12.35 -4.92
CA PHE A 53 -6.67 11.15 -4.58
C PHE A 53 -8.12 11.48 -4.20
N PRO A 54 -9.08 10.62 -4.58
CA PRO A 54 -10.45 10.81 -4.15
C PRO A 54 -10.54 10.74 -2.63
N SER A 55 -11.36 11.60 -2.02
CA SER A 55 -11.63 11.63 -0.57
C SER A 55 -12.49 10.45 -0.14
N VAL A 56 -11.93 9.24 -0.20
CA VAL A 56 -12.59 7.98 0.13
C VAL A 56 -11.77 7.20 1.13
N ALA A 57 -12.45 6.50 2.02
CA ALA A 57 -11.86 5.50 2.91
C ALA A 57 -12.34 4.12 2.48
N VAL A 58 -11.41 3.16 2.44
CA VAL A 58 -11.72 1.75 2.15
C VAL A 58 -11.84 1.02 3.48
N ILE A 59 -12.97 0.38 3.73
CA ILE A 59 -13.15 -0.49 4.90
C ILE A 59 -12.96 -1.93 4.44
N LEU A 60 -11.91 -2.59 4.94
CA LEU A 60 -11.65 -4.00 4.68
C LEU A 60 -11.73 -4.77 6.00
N GLY A 61 -12.75 -5.61 6.14
CA GLY A 61 -13.05 -6.25 7.42
C GLY A 61 -13.39 -5.21 8.48
N SER A 62 -12.52 -5.06 9.49
CA SER A 62 -12.64 -4.08 10.58
C SER A 62 -11.60 -2.96 10.51
N GLU A 63 -10.83 -2.86 9.42
CA GLU A 63 -9.78 -1.86 9.26
C GLU A 63 -10.17 -0.76 8.27
N VAL A 64 -9.85 0.48 8.63
CA VAL A 64 -9.99 1.66 7.78
C VAL A 64 -8.67 1.90 7.06
N LEU A 65 -8.73 1.95 5.74
CA LEU A 65 -7.56 2.01 4.86
C LEU A 65 -7.65 3.20 3.91
N THR A 66 -6.51 3.84 3.67
CA THR A 66 -6.37 4.87 2.62
C THR A 66 -6.29 4.21 1.23
N PRO A 67 -6.62 4.96 0.16
CA PRO A 67 -6.58 4.44 -1.21
C PRO A 67 -5.18 4.01 -1.65
N MET A 68 -4.11 4.65 -1.13
CA MET A 68 -2.72 4.34 -1.45
C MET A 68 -1.89 4.07 -0.19
N ARG A 69 -1.17 2.94 -0.22
CA ARG A 69 -0.50 2.34 0.95
C ARG A 69 0.83 1.70 0.53
N ILE A 70 1.78 1.70 1.44
CA ILE A 70 3.09 1.05 1.29
C ILE A 70 3.18 -0.06 2.34
N TYR A 71 3.49 -1.27 1.89
CA TYR A 71 3.70 -2.43 2.74
C TYR A 71 5.16 -2.87 2.66
N GLY A 72 5.76 -3.22 3.80
CA GLY A 72 7.15 -3.62 3.92
C GLY A 72 7.33 -4.82 4.87
N GLY A 73 8.41 -5.57 4.68
CA GLY A 73 8.72 -6.76 5.47
C GLY A 73 9.85 -7.59 4.89
N ARG A 74 10.28 -8.62 5.62
CA ARG A 74 11.24 -9.65 5.16
C ARG A 74 10.52 -10.92 4.76
#